data_AF-T0RG70-F1
#
_entry.id   AF-T0RG70-F1
#
_cell.length_a   1.000
_cell.length_b   1.000
_cell.length_c   1.000
_cell.angle_alpha   90.00
_cell.angle_beta   90.00
_cell.angle_gamma   90.00
#
_symmetry.space_group_name_H-M   'P 1'
#
loop_
_entity.id
_entity.type
_entity.pdbx_description
1 polymer ?
#
loop_
_entity_poly.entity_id
_entity_poly.type
_entity_poly.pdbx_seq_one_letter_code
_entity_poly.pdbx_strand_id
1 'polypeptide(L)'
;MKKIFIPIIFATLMASCEAPRDKRSLYMSSLNNQSGSTTGSSTGGTTTGDTGGGRDTGSTTDVTGSTIPDDAKHCTWSTDNSTNYSDSSNTHIGPNNVCRSSATDTNVYIQIKNPQTDAQICIFPTYESNGKSFYIGNPRCFVASEAGKLYKISLFKDRDSGKYSGLTMNSVMIVKDKAYFYGTPFYQWVLAPDAYMYCSKFLELYNNSSYCQAFKSKGEYLYKRF
;
A
#
# COMPACT_ATOMS: atom_id res chain seq x y z
N MET A 1 79.11 5.13 -3.96
CA MET A 1 78.95 3.75 -3.47
C MET A 1 78.54 3.77 -2.01
N LYS A 2 77.30 3.42 -1.68
CA LYS A 2 76.90 2.87 -0.38
C LYS A 2 75.65 2.03 -0.60
N LYS A 3 75.70 0.82 -0.05
CA LYS A 3 74.86 -0.33 -0.31
C LYS A 3 73.67 -0.37 0.66
N ILE A 4 72.50 -0.70 0.09
CA ILE A 4 71.52 -1.70 0.55
C ILE A 4 70.77 -1.42 1.87
N PHE A 5 69.42 -1.43 1.84
CA PHE A 5 68.55 -2.47 2.44
C PHE A 5 67.06 -2.08 2.36
N ILE A 6 66.29 -2.86 1.58
CA ILE A 6 64.83 -3.02 1.67
C ILE A 6 64.57 -4.26 2.56
N PRO A 7 63.60 -4.18 3.49
CA PRO A 7 62.50 -5.18 3.52
C PRO A 7 61.14 -4.50 3.81
N ILE A 8 60.14 -4.59 2.93
CA ILE A 8 59.01 -5.55 2.96
C ILE A 8 58.60 -6.01 4.37
N ILE A 9 57.54 -5.39 4.92
CA ILE A 9 56.57 -6.01 5.85
C ILE A 9 55.20 -5.39 5.52
N PHE A 10 54.32 -6.07 4.77
CA PHE A 10 53.33 -7.08 5.20
C PHE A 10 52.04 -6.45 5.77
N ALA A 11 51.01 -6.52 4.94
CA ALA A 11 49.60 -6.74 5.25
C ALA A 11 49.03 -6.21 6.59
N THR A 12 48.22 -5.16 6.48
CA THR A 12 47.01 -4.98 7.29
C THR A 12 45.82 -4.71 6.38
N LEU A 13 45.44 -5.76 5.64
CA LEU A 13 44.05 -5.99 5.27
C LEU A 13 43.35 -6.64 6.47
N MET A 14 42.09 -6.25 6.67
CA MET A 14 41.04 -6.91 7.49
C MET A 14 41.04 -6.62 9.00
N ALA A 15 40.12 -5.74 9.42
CA ALA A 15 39.12 -6.05 10.45
C ALA A 15 38.03 -4.97 10.48
N SER A 16 37.21 -4.89 9.42
CA SER A 16 35.85 -4.37 9.54
C SER A 16 35.03 -5.41 10.31
N CYS A 17 34.89 -5.22 11.62
CA CYS A 17 33.87 -5.90 12.42
C CYS A 17 32.49 -5.33 12.08
N GLU A 18 31.93 -5.69 10.92
CA GLU A 18 30.48 -5.70 10.78
C GLU A 18 30.03 -7.05 11.34
N ALA A 19 29.53 -7.06 12.57
CA ALA A 19 28.98 -8.27 13.19
C ALA A 19 27.94 -8.89 12.25
N PRO A 20 27.84 -10.24 12.15
CA PRO A 20 26.79 -10.88 11.37
C PRO A 20 25.45 -10.37 11.88
N ARG A 21 24.72 -9.60 11.05
CA ARG A 21 23.29 -9.41 11.27
C ARG A 21 22.66 -10.76 11.04
N ASP A 22 22.32 -11.42 12.14
CA ASP A 22 21.48 -12.60 12.17
C ASP A 22 20.27 -12.37 11.26
N LYS A 23 20.27 -13.09 10.13
CA LYS A 23 19.09 -13.28 9.32
C LYS A 23 18.45 -14.59 9.75
N ARG A 24 17.21 -14.46 10.22
CA ARG A 24 16.16 -15.48 10.39
C ARG A 24 16.24 -16.35 11.64
N SER A 25 15.37 -16.06 12.60
CA SER A 25 14.43 -17.10 13.01
C SER A 25 13.25 -17.07 12.02
N LEU A 26 13.18 -18.12 11.21
CA LEU A 26 11.95 -18.51 10.53
C LEU A 26 10.93 -18.82 11.63
N TYR A 27 9.77 -18.19 11.59
CA TYR A 27 8.61 -18.61 12.37
C TYR A 27 8.12 -19.96 11.80
N MET A 28 8.81 -21.04 12.18
CA MET A 28 8.22 -22.37 12.28
C MET A 28 7.83 -22.54 13.75
N SER A 29 6.59 -22.20 14.09
CA SER A 29 5.97 -22.82 15.26
C SER A 29 5.19 -24.03 14.77
N SER A 30 5.81 -25.17 15.03
CA SER A 30 5.37 -26.54 14.93
C SER A 30 3.87 -26.75 15.17
N LEU A 31 3.28 -27.60 14.33
CA LEU A 31 2.24 -28.53 14.75
C LEU A 31 2.68 -29.21 16.05
N ASN A 32 1.90 -29.14 17.11
CA ASN A 32 1.98 -30.09 18.20
C ASN A 32 0.58 -30.46 18.68
N ASN A 33 0.19 -31.68 18.34
CA ASN A 33 -0.81 -32.45 19.08
C ASN A 33 -0.33 -32.60 20.52
N GLN A 34 -1.13 -32.19 21.49
CA GLN A 34 -1.04 -32.73 22.83
C GLN A 34 -2.42 -32.75 23.49
N SER A 35 -2.97 -33.95 23.63
CA SER A 35 -4.06 -34.27 24.56
C SER A 35 -3.62 -34.00 25.99
N GLY A 36 -4.51 -33.44 26.82
CA GLY A 36 -4.30 -33.35 28.27
C GLY A 36 -5.19 -32.34 28.97
N SER A 37 -6.22 -32.83 29.66
CA SER A 37 -7.13 -32.09 30.54
C SER A 37 -6.43 -31.57 31.81
N THR A 38 -6.76 -30.35 32.29
CA THR A 38 -7.26 -30.06 33.66
C THR A 38 -7.46 -28.56 33.92
N THR A 39 -8.33 -28.29 34.89
CA THR A 39 -9.01 -27.08 35.36
C THR A 39 -8.11 -26.01 36.02
N GLY A 40 -8.49 -24.72 35.91
CA GLY A 40 -7.99 -23.66 36.81
C GLY A 40 -8.24 -22.22 36.35
N SER A 41 -9.17 -21.50 37.01
CA SER A 41 -9.41 -20.05 36.88
C SER A 41 -8.30 -19.19 37.49
N SER A 42 -7.86 -18.14 36.80
CA SER A 42 -7.87 -16.73 37.27
C SER A 42 -7.07 -15.77 36.37
N THR A 43 -7.78 -14.74 35.90
CA THR A 43 -7.45 -13.31 35.88
C THR A 43 -6.07 -12.80 35.40
N GLY A 44 -6.11 -12.05 34.29
CA GLY A 44 -5.45 -10.73 34.21
C GLY A 44 -4.08 -10.66 33.53
N GLY A 45 -4.06 -10.28 32.26
CA GLY A 45 -2.83 -9.88 31.57
C GLY A 45 -2.98 -9.81 30.06
N THR A 46 -3.80 -8.91 29.54
CA THR A 46 -3.88 -8.66 28.09
C THR A 46 -2.63 -7.89 27.66
N THR A 47 -1.62 -8.59 27.18
CA THR A 47 -0.55 -7.97 26.39
C THR A 47 -1.08 -7.72 24.98
N THR A 48 -1.30 -6.45 24.65
CA THR A 48 -1.63 -5.97 23.31
C THR A 48 -0.46 -6.25 22.36
N GLY A 49 -0.49 -7.40 21.71
CA GLY A 49 0.29 -7.69 20.52
C GLY A 49 -0.39 -7.05 19.31
N ASP A 50 -0.24 -5.74 19.14
CA ASP A 50 -0.70 -5.03 17.94
C ASP A 50 0.42 -5.00 16.90
N THR A 51 0.44 -6.02 16.04
CA THR A 51 1.15 -5.98 14.74
C THR A 51 0.29 -6.72 13.71
N GLY A 52 -0.82 -6.09 13.33
CA GLY A 52 -1.59 -6.47 12.16
C GLY A 52 -2.10 -5.22 11.48
N GLY A 53 -1.53 -4.87 10.33
CA GLY A 53 -2.11 -3.86 9.44
C GLY A 53 -3.47 -4.38 8.97
N GLY A 54 -4.51 -4.04 9.73
CA GLY A 54 -5.88 -4.45 9.48
C GLY A 54 -6.33 -3.91 8.13
N ARG A 55 -6.65 -4.81 7.21
CA ARG A 55 -7.44 -4.48 6.02
C ARG A 55 -8.88 -4.34 6.48
N ASP A 56 -9.30 -3.12 6.77
CA ASP A 56 -10.71 -2.88 7.01
C ASP A 56 -11.48 -3.04 5.69
N THR A 57 -12.39 -4.01 5.65
CA THR A 57 -13.48 -4.07 4.67
C THR A 57 -14.30 -2.80 4.82
N GLY A 58 -14.12 -1.86 3.90
CA GLY A 58 -14.64 -0.53 4.07
C GLY A 58 -16.13 -0.41 3.83
N SER A 59 -16.80 0.42 4.64
CA SER A 59 -18.16 0.90 4.35
C SER A 59 -18.13 1.70 3.05
N THR A 60 -18.54 1.08 1.96
CA THR A 60 -18.90 1.75 0.71
C THR A 60 -20.36 2.13 0.79
N THR A 61 -20.68 3.42 0.69
CA THR A 61 -22.06 3.83 0.49
C THR A 61 -22.33 3.83 -0.99
N ASP A 62 -23.25 2.96 -1.41
CA ASP A 62 -23.77 2.98 -2.77
C ASP A 62 -24.54 4.28 -2.99
N VAL A 63 -24.12 5.07 -3.98
CA VAL A 63 -24.95 6.16 -4.49
C VAL A 63 -25.91 5.54 -5.49
N THR A 64 -27.05 5.04 -5.00
CA THR A 64 -28.13 4.50 -5.84
C THR A 64 -28.93 5.66 -6.43
N GLY A 65 -28.59 6.05 -7.66
CA GLY A 65 -29.35 7.05 -8.43
C GLY A 65 -28.53 7.68 -9.54
N SER A 66 -29.19 8.10 -10.62
CA SER A 66 -28.58 8.82 -11.76
C SER A 66 -27.99 10.20 -11.40
N THR A 67 -28.03 10.59 -10.12
CA THR A 67 -27.63 11.92 -9.66
C THR A 67 -26.27 11.88 -8.97
N ILE A 68 -25.31 12.53 -9.61
CA ILE A 68 -23.97 12.80 -9.07
C ILE A 68 -24.11 13.61 -7.76
N PRO A 69 -23.50 13.18 -6.64
CA PRO A 69 -23.53 13.93 -5.37
C PRO A 69 -22.98 15.34 -5.52
N ASP A 70 -23.53 16.30 -4.75
CA ASP A 70 -23.17 17.72 -4.85
C ASP A 70 -21.66 17.98 -4.68
N ASP A 71 -21.03 17.27 -3.74
CA ASP A 71 -19.59 17.37 -3.46
C ASP A 71 -18.70 16.68 -4.51
N ALA A 72 -19.30 16.03 -5.51
CA ALA A 72 -18.62 15.41 -6.66
C ALA A 72 -18.92 16.12 -8.00
N LYS A 73 -19.86 17.08 -8.05
CA LYS A 73 -20.30 17.75 -9.28
C LYS A 73 -19.20 18.58 -9.98
N HIS A 74 -18.16 18.96 -9.24
CA HIS A 74 -17.02 19.70 -9.77
C HIS A 74 -16.09 18.85 -10.65
N CYS A 75 -16.28 17.53 -10.67
CA CYS A 75 -15.54 16.59 -11.51
C CYS A 75 -16.33 16.18 -12.76
N THR A 76 -15.61 15.68 -13.76
CA THR A 76 -16.20 15.10 -14.96
C THR A 76 -16.57 13.64 -14.73
N TRP A 77 -17.80 13.27 -15.11
CA TRP A 77 -18.33 11.93 -14.96
C TRP A 77 -18.94 11.44 -16.28
N SER A 78 -18.87 10.13 -16.52
CA SER A 78 -19.58 9.50 -17.62
C SER A 78 -21.04 9.30 -17.24
N THR A 79 -21.97 9.87 -17.99
CA THR A 79 -23.42 9.64 -17.80
C THR A 79 -23.98 8.62 -18.78
N ASP A 80 -23.22 8.31 -19.84
CA ASP A 80 -23.58 7.38 -20.91
C ASP A 80 -22.81 6.04 -20.83
N ASN A 81 -21.92 5.90 -19.84
CA ASN A 81 -21.01 4.77 -19.68
C ASN A 81 -20.10 4.52 -20.91
N SER A 82 -19.89 5.53 -21.75
CA SER A 82 -19.13 5.43 -23.00
C SER A 82 -18.03 6.48 -23.09
N THR A 83 -18.39 7.74 -22.88
CA THR A 83 -17.53 8.93 -23.02
C THR A 83 -17.19 9.53 -21.66
N ASN A 84 -16.34 10.58 -21.63
CA ASN A 84 -16.04 11.35 -20.42
C ASN A 84 -15.36 10.57 -19.28
N TYR A 85 -14.54 9.58 -19.62
CA TYR A 85 -13.56 8.98 -18.69
C TYR A 85 -12.23 9.72 -18.80
N SER A 86 -11.82 10.36 -17.70
CA SER A 86 -10.60 11.16 -17.60
C SER A 86 -9.33 10.33 -17.79
N ASP A 87 -9.32 9.07 -17.37
CA ASP A 87 -8.24 8.12 -17.64
C ASP A 87 -8.75 7.00 -18.55
N SER A 88 -8.94 7.33 -19.83
CA SER A 88 -9.55 6.44 -20.84
C SER A 88 -8.62 5.31 -21.32
N SER A 89 -7.32 5.42 -21.09
CA SER A 89 -6.31 4.43 -21.51
C SER A 89 -5.77 3.58 -20.37
N ASN A 90 -6.30 3.71 -19.16
CA ASN A 90 -5.83 2.95 -18.01
C ASN A 90 -5.99 1.44 -18.23
N THR A 91 -4.89 0.69 -18.18
CA THR A 91 -4.90 -0.76 -18.35
C THR A 91 -5.08 -1.51 -17.04
N HIS A 92 -4.87 -0.87 -15.89
CA HIS A 92 -4.91 -1.52 -14.58
C HIS A 92 -6.34 -1.78 -14.11
N ILE A 93 -7.17 -0.73 -14.04
CA ILE A 93 -8.60 -0.84 -13.69
C ILE A 93 -9.53 -0.51 -14.86
N GLY A 94 -9.00 -0.30 -16.07
CA GLY A 94 -9.79 0.11 -17.23
C GLY A 94 -10.16 1.60 -17.20
N PRO A 95 -10.87 2.10 -18.24
CA PRO A 95 -11.29 3.50 -18.32
C PRO A 95 -12.03 3.94 -17.05
N ASN A 96 -11.58 5.02 -16.43
CA ASN A 96 -12.10 5.43 -15.12
C ASN A 96 -12.12 6.95 -14.91
N ASN A 97 -12.90 7.36 -13.90
CA ASN A 97 -12.88 8.67 -13.29
C ASN A 97 -12.59 8.52 -11.80
N VAL A 98 -11.67 9.32 -11.28
CA VAL A 98 -11.35 9.38 -9.84
C VAL A 98 -11.35 10.84 -9.43
N CYS A 99 -12.13 11.15 -8.40
CA CYS A 99 -12.36 12.51 -7.91
C CYS A 99 -12.36 12.54 -6.40
N ARG A 100 -11.75 13.55 -5.79
CA ARG A 100 -11.88 13.81 -4.36
C ARG A 100 -13.12 14.65 -4.11
N SER A 101 -13.86 14.37 -3.03
CA SER A 101 -14.95 15.24 -2.58
C SER A 101 -14.45 16.68 -2.37
N SER A 102 -15.25 17.66 -2.78
CA SER A 102 -14.99 19.07 -2.47
C SER A 102 -15.35 19.44 -1.02
N ALA A 103 -16.12 18.60 -0.33
CA ALA A 103 -16.55 18.82 1.06
C ALA A 103 -15.57 18.22 2.08
N THR A 104 -14.98 17.06 1.78
CA THR A 104 -14.06 16.37 2.70
C THR A 104 -12.87 15.77 1.97
N ASP A 105 -11.66 16.04 2.43
CA ASP A 105 -10.44 15.57 1.77
C ASP A 105 -10.29 14.04 1.80
N THR A 106 -10.97 13.34 2.71
CA THR A 106 -10.88 11.88 2.86
C THR A 106 -11.95 11.08 2.10
N ASN A 107 -12.86 11.73 1.38
CA ASN A 107 -13.83 11.03 0.54
C ASN A 107 -13.38 11.06 -0.91
N VAL A 108 -13.36 9.89 -1.55
CA VAL A 108 -13.02 9.72 -2.95
C VAL A 108 -14.17 9.05 -3.68
N TYR A 109 -14.52 9.60 -4.83
CA TYR A 109 -15.45 9.04 -5.77
C TYR A 109 -14.69 8.37 -6.91
N ILE A 110 -15.10 7.16 -7.26
CA ILE A 110 -14.54 6.42 -8.39
C ILE A 110 -15.66 5.87 -9.26
N GLN A 111 -15.49 6.01 -10.56
CA GLN A 111 -16.36 5.44 -11.58
C GLN A 111 -15.48 4.65 -12.54
N ILE A 112 -15.83 3.39 -12.78
CA ILE A 112 -15.06 2.49 -13.63
C ILE A 112 -15.96 1.98 -14.74
N LYS A 113 -15.51 2.11 -16.00
CA LYS A 113 -16.29 1.68 -17.16
C LYS A 113 -16.54 0.17 -17.16
N ASN A 114 -15.51 -0.60 -16.82
CA ASN A 114 -15.54 -2.05 -16.88
C ASN A 114 -15.60 -2.61 -15.46
N PRO A 115 -16.55 -3.50 -15.13
CA PRO A 115 -16.58 -4.15 -13.83
C PRO A 115 -15.27 -4.88 -13.52
N GLN A 116 -14.84 -4.83 -12.27
CA GLN A 116 -13.67 -5.53 -11.75
C GLN A 116 -14.15 -6.68 -10.86
N THR A 117 -14.30 -7.87 -11.44
CA THR A 117 -14.84 -9.07 -10.77
C THR A 117 -13.74 -10.05 -10.35
N ASP A 118 -12.51 -9.80 -10.77
CA ASP A 118 -11.35 -10.66 -10.63
C ASP A 118 -10.52 -10.37 -9.37
N ALA A 119 -10.74 -9.21 -8.73
CA ALA A 119 -10.17 -8.83 -7.45
C ALA A 119 -10.87 -7.59 -6.87
N GLN A 120 -10.63 -7.34 -5.57
CA GLN A 120 -10.98 -6.07 -4.94
C GLN A 120 -10.02 -4.96 -5.43
N ILE A 121 -10.51 -3.74 -5.46
CA ILE A 121 -9.73 -2.53 -5.69
C ILE A 121 -9.48 -1.89 -4.33
N CYS A 122 -8.21 -1.75 -3.96
CA CYS A 122 -7.77 -1.10 -2.74
C CYS A 122 -7.27 0.31 -3.06
N ILE A 123 -7.80 1.29 -2.33
CA ILE A 123 -7.42 2.70 -2.44
C ILE A 123 -6.69 3.10 -1.17
N PHE A 124 -5.42 3.49 -1.32
CA PHE A 124 -4.61 4.06 -0.25
C PHE A 124 -4.75 5.59 -0.27
N PRO A 125 -5.09 6.23 0.85
CA PRO A 125 -5.00 7.67 0.98
C PRO A 125 -3.53 8.07 1.01
N THR A 126 -3.11 9.01 0.15
CA THR A 126 -1.73 9.46 0.06
C THR A 126 -1.58 10.98 0.19
N TYR A 127 -0.40 11.38 0.62
CA TYR A 127 0.05 12.77 0.60
C TYR A 127 1.29 12.88 -0.28
N GLU A 128 1.24 13.80 -1.24
CA GLU A 128 2.36 14.16 -2.10
C GLU A 128 2.92 15.53 -1.71
N SER A 129 4.23 15.60 -1.52
CA SER A 129 4.97 16.86 -1.40
C SER A 129 6.35 16.72 -2.02
N ASN A 130 6.79 17.73 -2.78
CA ASN A 130 8.09 17.76 -3.46
C ASN A 130 8.36 16.51 -4.32
N GLY A 131 7.34 16.04 -5.05
CA GLY A 131 7.43 14.86 -5.92
C GLY A 131 7.58 13.52 -5.19
N LYS A 132 7.48 13.51 -3.85
CA LYS A 132 7.43 12.30 -3.03
C LYS A 132 6.01 12.08 -2.55
N SER A 133 5.51 10.86 -2.72
CA SER A 133 4.19 10.45 -2.26
C SER A 133 4.31 9.30 -1.27
N PHE A 134 3.55 9.36 -0.18
CA PHE A 134 3.47 8.31 0.83
C PHE A 134 2.02 8.15 1.32
N TYR A 135 1.67 6.95 1.75
CA TYR A 135 0.35 6.71 2.32
C TYR A 135 0.24 7.29 3.73
N ILE A 136 -0.94 7.81 4.04
CA ILE A 136 -1.25 8.50 5.30
C ILE A 136 -2.34 7.79 6.12
N GLY A 137 -2.86 6.66 5.62
CA GLY A 137 -3.85 5.83 6.29
C GLY A 137 -4.01 4.47 5.66
N ASN A 138 -4.80 3.62 6.31
CA ASN A 138 -5.06 2.27 5.86
C ASN A 138 -5.83 2.26 4.53
N PRO A 139 -5.55 1.28 3.65
CA PRO A 139 -6.29 1.15 2.40
C PRO A 139 -7.74 0.77 2.66
N ARG A 140 -8.62 1.19 1.76
CA ARG A 140 -10.01 0.73 1.72
C ARG A 140 -10.24 -0.03 0.43
N CYS A 141 -10.69 -1.27 0.57
CA CYS A 141 -10.88 -2.17 -0.54
C CYS A 141 -12.37 -2.41 -0.82
N PHE A 142 -12.75 -2.47 -2.08
CA PHE A 142 -14.12 -2.73 -2.52
C PHE A 142 -14.14 -3.49 -3.85
N VAL A 143 -15.28 -4.08 -4.20
CA VAL A 143 -15.49 -4.72 -5.52
C VAL A 143 -16.29 -3.77 -6.40
N ALA A 144 -15.75 -3.43 -7.57
CA ALA A 144 -16.45 -2.64 -8.57
C ALA A 144 -17.27 -3.56 -9.49
N SER A 145 -18.38 -4.09 -8.97
CA SER A 145 -19.21 -5.09 -9.68
C SER A 145 -20.07 -4.53 -10.82
N GLU A 146 -20.26 -3.22 -10.90
CA GLU A 146 -21.19 -2.58 -11.82
C GLU A 146 -20.47 -1.56 -12.71
N ALA A 147 -20.75 -1.63 -14.02
CA ALA A 147 -20.19 -0.76 -15.04
C ALA A 147 -20.72 0.67 -14.88
N GLY A 148 -19.83 1.66 -14.84
CA GLY A 148 -20.21 3.07 -14.79
C GLY A 148 -20.84 3.52 -13.47
N LYS A 149 -20.94 2.65 -12.46
CA LYS A 149 -21.43 3.02 -11.13
C LYS A 149 -20.44 3.96 -10.45
N LEU A 150 -20.98 4.97 -9.77
CA LEU A 150 -20.22 5.90 -8.96
C LEU A 150 -20.12 5.38 -7.52
N TYR A 151 -18.92 4.97 -7.12
CA TYR A 151 -18.65 4.48 -5.77
C TYR A 151 -18.09 5.60 -4.90
N LYS A 152 -18.62 5.77 -3.69
CA LYS A 152 -18.06 6.65 -2.66
C LYS A 152 -17.23 5.82 -1.67
N ILE A 153 -15.96 6.17 -1.53
CA ILE A 153 -15.02 5.53 -0.62
C ILE A 153 -14.59 6.55 0.43
N SER A 154 -14.94 6.25 1.68
CA SER A 154 -14.46 7.00 2.85
C SER A 154 -13.13 6.43 3.31
N LEU A 155 -12.07 7.23 3.17
CA LEU A 155 -10.71 6.92 3.61
C LEU A 155 -10.44 7.51 4.99
N PHE A 156 -9.36 7.07 5.64
CA PHE A 156 -8.95 7.57 6.96
C PHE A 156 -7.48 7.98 6.94
N LYS A 157 -7.08 8.81 7.90
CA LYS A 157 -5.70 9.29 8.09
C LYS A 157 -5.13 8.72 9.40
N ASP A 158 -5.22 7.40 9.51
CA ASP A 158 -5.01 6.60 10.72
C ASP A 158 -3.66 5.88 10.76
N ARG A 159 -2.79 6.10 9.77
CA ARG A 159 -1.46 5.49 9.73
C ARG A 159 -0.63 5.93 10.94
N ASP A 160 0.09 4.97 11.52
CA ASP A 160 1.02 5.15 12.65
C ASP A 160 0.34 5.91 13.81
N SER A 161 -0.83 5.41 14.23
CA SER A 161 -1.64 5.99 15.30
C SER A 161 -2.04 7.46 15.05
N GLY A 162 -2.30 7.80 13.79
CA GLY A 162 -2.76 9.14 13.40
C GLY A 162 -1.65 10.20 13.29
N LYS A 163 -0.38 9.78 13.22
CA LYS A 163 0.78 10.66 12.97
C LYS A 163 0.56 11.64 11.80
N TYR A 164 -0.21 11.23 10.80
CA TYR A 164 -0.47 11.98 9.57
C TYR A 164 -1.86 12.62 9.49
N SER A 165 -2.63 12.63 10.59
CA SER A 165 -4.01 13.14 10.63
C SER A 165 -4.13 14.62 10.23
N GLY A 166 -3.10 15.43 10.52
CA GLY A 166 -3.04 16.85 10.15
C GLY A 166 -2.70 17.13 8.67
N LEU A 167 -2.32 16.13 7.89
CA LEU A 167 -2.04 16.30 6.46
C LEU A 167 -3.36 16.31 5.67
N THR A 168 -3.44 17.17 4.65
CA THR A 168 -4.54 17.16 3.70
C THR A 168 -4.29 16.13 2.62
N MET A 169 -5.14 15.11 2.52
CA MET A 169 -5.01 14.11 1.45
C MET A 169 -5.14 14.78 0.08
N ASN A 170 -4.11 14.67 -0.76
CA ASN A 170 -4.05 15.31 -2.08
C ASN A 170 -3.81 14.33 -3.23
N SER A 171 -3.71 13.04 -2.91
CA SER A 171 -3.56 11.98 -3.88
C SER A 171 -4.06 10.65 -3.34
N VAL A 172 -4.21 9.68 -4.23
CA VAL A 172 -4.45 8.28 -3.88
C VAL A 172 -3.59 7.35 -4.71
N MET A 173 -3.24 6.22 -4.10
CA MET A 173 -2.68 5.06 -4.80
C MET A 173 -3.75 3.97 -4.88
N ILE A 174 -4.07 3.54 -6.10
CA ILE A 174 -5.11 2.55 -6.37
C ILE A 174 -4.44 1.29 -6.91
N VAL A 175 -4.71 0.16 -6.28
CA VAL A 175 -4.17 -1.15 -6.68
C VAL A 175 -5.24 -2.22 -6.60
N LYS A 176 -5.20 -3.21 -7.47
CA LYS A 176 -5.98 -4.45 -7.30
C LYS A 176 -5.36 -5.31 -6.20
N ASP A 177 -6.19 -5.91 -5.34
CA ASP A 177 -5.76 -6.92 -4.37
C ASP A 177 -5.46 -8.25 -5.08
N LYS A 178 -4.35 -8.24 -5.82
CA LYS A 178 -3.84 -9.36 -6.61
C LYS A 178 -2.38 -9.59 -6.36
N ALA A 179 -1.98 -10.86 -6.43
CA ALA A 179 -0.59 -11.25 -6.33
C ALA A 179 0.12 -11.09 -7.66
N TYR A 180 1.30 -10.49 -7.63
CA TYR A 180 2.21 -10.40 -8.77
C TYR A 180 3.60 -10.84 -8.36
N PHE A 181 4.36 -11.42 -9.30
CA PHE A 181 5.76 -11.71 -9.06
C PHE A 181 6.57 -10.42 -9.15
N TYR A 182 7.11 -9.94 -8.03
CA TYR A 182 7.99 -8.77 -7.99
C TYR A 182 9.45 -9.21 -8.02
N GLY A 183 10.28 -8.47 -8.77
CA GLY A 183 11.73 -8.70 -8.80
C GLY A 183 12.41 -8.40 -7.46
N THR A 184 13.73 -8.47 -7.43
CA THR A 184 14.54 -8.05 -6.27
C THR A 184 14.16 -6.63 -5.83
N PRO A 185 13.99 -6.35 -4.52
CA PRO A 185 14.32 -7.20 -3.37
C PRO A 185 13.19 -8.12 -2.87
N PHE A 186 12.00 -8.12 -3.49
CA PHE A 186 10.93 -9.04 -3.10
C PHE A 186 11.25 -10.47 -3.53
N TYR A 187 11.56 -10.65 -4.83
CA TYR A 187 11.85 -11.93 -5.47
C TYR A 187 10.83 -13.05 -5.16
N GLN A 188 9.56 -12.69 -5.13
CA GLN A 188 8.45 -13.59 -4.79
C GLN A 188 7.11 -13.03 -5.29
N TRP A 189 6.07 -13.84 -5.22
CA TRP A 189 4.68 -13.40 -5.40
C TRP A 189 4.22 -12.64 -4.16
N VAL A 190 3.78 -11.40 -4.33
CA VAL A 190 3.28 -10.54 -3.24
C VAL A 190 1.99 -9.89 -3.71
N LEU A 191 1.04 -9.67 -2.80
CA LEU A 191 -0.15 -8.86 -3.10
C LEU A 191 0.28 -7.41 -3.38
N ALA A 192 -0.29 -6.77 -4.41
CA ALA A 192 0.07 -5.39 -4.75
C ALA A 192 -0.14 -4.38 -3.60
N PRO A 193 -1.23 -4.45 -2.79
CA PRO A 193 -1.35 -3.64 -1.59
C PRO A 193 -0.16 -3.79 -0.64
N ASP A 194 0.26 -5.03 -0.36
CA ASP A 194 1.37 -5.31 0.55
C ASP A 194 2.69 -4.80 -0.04
N ALA A 195 2.94 -5.04 -1.33
CA ALA A 195 4.13 -4.57 -2.02
C ALA A 195 4.26 -3.03 -1.96
N TYR A 196 3.14 -2.31 -2.13
CA TYR A 196 3.12 -0.85 -1.97
C TYR A 196 3.40 -0.41 -0.53
N MET A 197 2.82 -1.09 0.46
CA MET A 197 3.11 -0.83 1.89
C MET A 197 4.58 -1.09 2.22
N TYR A 198 5.18 -2.17 1.74
CA TYR A 198 6.60 -2.47 1.90
C TYR A 198 7.47 -1.39 1.28
N CYS A 199 7.19 -0.99 0.04
CA CYS A 199 7.84 0.14 -0.62
C CYS A 199 7.83 1.39 0.28
N SER A 200 6.65 1.79 0.73
CA SER A 200 6.47 3.03 1.50
C SER A 200 7.17 2.98 2.86
N LYS A 201 7.07 1.85 3.59
CA LYS A 201 7.73 1.67 4.88
C LYS A 201 9.26 1.68 4.76
N PHE A 202 9.83 0.99 3.79
CA PHE A 202 11.29 0.95 3.61
C PHE A 202 11.86 2.27 3.11
N LEU A 203 11.11 2.99 2.26
CA LEU A 203 11.47 4.32 1.84
C LEU A 203 11.48 5.29 3.03
N GLU A 204 10.50 5.23 3.93
CA GLU A 204 10.46 6.10 5.10
C GLU A 204 11.52 5.76 6.15
N LEU A 205 11.60 4.49 6.56
CA LEU A 205 12.45 4.07 7.69
C LEU A 205 13.94 4.01 7.33
N TYR A 206 14.26 3.65 6.08
CA TYR A 206 15.63 3.36 5.66
C TYR A 206 16.08 4.18 4.46
N ASN A 207 15.25 5.11 3.96
CA ASN A 207 15.50 5.84 2.71
C ASN A 207 15.81 4.89 1.53
N ASN A 208 15.28 3.66 1.58
CA ASN A 208 15.55 2.63 0.59
C ASN A 208 14.43 2.55 -0.44
N SER A 209 14.73 2.99 -1.66
CA SER A 209 13.77 3.00 -2.76
C SER A 209 13.70 1.70 -3.56
N SER A 210 14.52 0.68 -3.26
CA SER A 210 14.59 -0.55 -4.07
C SER A 210 13.27 -1.32 -4.13
N TYR A 211 12.54 -1.38 -3.00
CA TYR A 211 11.19 -1.97 -2.95
C TYR A 211 10.18 -1.17 -3.79
N CYS A 212 10.29 0.16 -3.78
CA CYS A 212 9.46 1.02 -4.63
C CYS A 212 9.77 0.87 -6.11
N GLN A 213 11.03 0.72 -6.49
CA GLN A 213 11.44 0.45 -7.87
C GLN A 213 10.88 -0.91 -8.33
N ALA A 214 11.00 -1.95 -7.50
CA ALA A 214 10.43 -3.26 -7.80
C ALA A 214 8.92 -3.23 -7.94
N PHE A 215 8.20 -2.53 -7.04
CA PHE A 215 6.76 -2.32 -7.14
C PHE A 215 6.38 -1.60 -8.45
N LYS A 216 7.01 -0.44 -8.71
CA LYS A 216 6.73 0.36 -9.92
C LYS A 216 7.03 -0.38 -11.21
N SER A 217 8.03 -1.26 -11.22
CA SER A 217 8.41 -2.05 -12.40
C SER A 217 7.29 -2.97 -12.91
N LYS A 218 6.32 -3.33 -12.05
CA LYS A 218 5.16 -4.13 -12.47
C LYS A 218 4.11 -3.30 -13.20
N GLY A 219 4.00 -2.01 -12.90
CA GLY A 219 2.97 -1.15 -13.49
C GLY A 219 1.53 -1.48 -13.07
N GLU A 220 1.35 -2.34 -12.07
CA GLU A 220 0.02 -2.79 -11.60
C GLU A 220 -0.56 -1.85 -10.54
N TYR A 221 -0.68 -0.57 -10.90
CA TYR A 221 -1.23 0.47 -10.05
C TYR A 221 -1.76 1.65 -10.87
N LEU A 222 -2.63 2.44 -10.25
CA LEU A 222 -3.04 3.76 -10.71
C LEU A 222 -2.73 4.78 -9.63
N TYR A 223 -1.94 5.80 -9.96
CA TYR A 223 -1.68 6.92 -9.07
C TYR A 223 -2.46 8.15 -9.54
N LYS A 224 -3.28 8.73 -8.66
CA LYS A 224 -4.08 9.92 -8.96
C LYS A 224 -3.74 11.03 -7.98
N ARG A 225 -3.33 12.18 -8.50
CA ARG A 225 -3.22 13.44 -7.77
C ARG A 225 -4.47 14.30 -8.04
N PHE A 226 -4.88 15.06 -7.03
CA PHE A 226 -6.01 16.01 -7.09
C PHE A 226 -5.54 17.45 -7.17
#